data_AF-A0A481S285-F1
#
_entry.id   AF-A0A481S285-F1
#
_cell.length_a   1.000
_cell.length_b   1.000
_cell.length_c   1.000
_cell.angle_alpha   90.00
_cell.angle_beta   90.00
_cell.angle_gamma   90.00
#
_symmetry.space_group_name_H-M   'P 1'
#
loop_
_entity.id
_entity.type
_entity.pdbx_description
1 polymer ?
#
loop_
_entity_poly.entity_id
_entity_poly.type
_entity_poly.pdbx_seq_one_letter_code
_entity_poly.pdbx_strand_id
1 'polypeptide(L)'
;RSVPSQKCFNIQNIKFYSTLPINSIKFYEDAFSMRKLIIKDNKNKSGIYKWTNKITNDVYIGQSIDLAKRFIRYFNLSYLKNRESLVISRALIKYGYSNFSLEILEYCDIKNLTEREQYYMDKLRGTPTKYNILKIAGSSSGHKLSALRPRSKDLVLDREDETKSKISKALKGVYVNEKSPLFGRNHTEETKALMSLTRSKINNLGKIHSEETKELMRQKALGRKHSEETLLKMSSVRGNPVDILEKCDLEGFKLIGSFISIRKAANFLEISPNTVKLYINSGQIFKNRYKFVSSASASKA
;
A
#
# COMPACT_ATOMS: atom_id res chain seq x y z
N ARG A 1 -56.31 49.92 15.32
CA ARG A 1 -55.26 48.97 15.78
C ARG A 1 -54.07 49.15 14.86
N SER A 2 -53.07 49.92 15.30
CA SER A 2 -51.91 50.33 14.52
C SER A 2 -50.85 49.22 14.47
N VAL A 3 -50.29 49.03 13.28
CA VAL A 3 -49.23 48.05 12.97
C VAL A 3 -47.89 48.61 13.46
N PRO A 4 -47.02 47.82 14.14
CA PRO A 4 -45.72 48.33 14.55
C PRO A 4 -44.76 48.40 13.36
N SER A 5 -44.22 49.59 13.11
CA SER A 5 -43.18 49.89 12.13
C SER A 5 -41.88 49.17 12.48
N GLN A 6 -41.28 48.49 11.51
CA GLN A 6 -39.95 47.90 11.65
C GLN A 6 -38.90 49.01 11.84
N LYS A 7 -38.20 48.98 12.98
CA LYS A 7 -37.04 49.84 13.25
C LYS A 7 -35.89 49.39 12.34
N CYS A 8 -35.55 50.22 11.36
CA CYS A 8 -34.32 50.10 10.59
C CYS A 8 -33.13 50.29 11.54
N PHE A 9 -32.29 49.27 11.70
CA PHE A 9 -31.02 49.40 12.41
C PHE A 9 -30.04 50.19 11.53
N ASN A 10 -29.62 51.35 12.04
CA ASN A 10 -28.61 52.21 11.45
C ASN A 10 -27.22 51.61 11.75
N ILE A 11 -26.61 50.92 10.79
CA ILE A 11 -25.23 50.44 10.90
C ILE A 11 -24.32 51.49 10.27
N GLN A 12 -23.93 52.49 11.07
CA GLN A 12 -22.81 53.37 10.75
C GLN A 12 -21.50 52.74 11.29
N ASN A 13 -20.47 52.77 10.44
CA ASN A 13 -19.07 52.41 10.70
C ASN A 13 -18.71 50.92 10.76
N ILE A 14 -18.69 50.28 9.58
CA ILE A 14 -17.76 49.17 9.32
C ILE A 14 -16.53 49.78 8.61
N LYS A 15 -15.39 49.80 9.31
CA LYS A 15 -14.10 50.22 8.74
C LYS A 15 -13.68 49.19 7.69
N PHE A 16 -13.78 49.56 6.42
CA PHE A 16 -13.18 48.83 5.30
C PHE A 16 -11.66 49.00 5.38
N TYR A 17 -10.95 47.93 5.75
CA TYR A 17 -9.51 47.87 5.49
C TYR A 17 -9.32 47.59 4.01
N SER A 18 -8.84 48.61 3.30
CA SER A 18 -8.47 48.56 1.90
C SER A 18 -7.43 47.48 1.65
N THR A 19 -7.84 46.39 1.01
CA THR A 19 -6.92 45.53 0.27
C THR A 19 -7.16 45.82 -1.20
N LEU A 20 -6.09 46.16 -1.92
CA LEU A 20 -6.12 46.54 -3.33
C LEU A 20 -6.99 45.55 -4.14
N PRO A 21 -7.82 46.04 -5.10
CA PRO A 21 -8.71 45.17 -5.84
C PRO A 21 -7.88 44.18 -6.64
N ILE A 22 -7.92 42.92 -6.24
CA ILE A 22 -7.56 41.84 -7.12
C ILE A 22 -8.61 41.90 -8.22
N ASN A 23 -8.21 42.31 -9.43
CA ASN A 23 -9.09 42.35 -10.59
C ASN A 23 -9.61 40.93 -10.86
N SER A 24 -10.75 40.60 -10.24
CA SER A 24 -11.51 39.42 -10.59
C SER A 24 -12.16 39.68 -11.95
N ILE A 25 -12.09 38.70 -12.84
CA ILE A 25 -12.68 38.82 -14.18
C ILE A 25 -14.21 38.87 -14.06
N LYS A 26 -14.75 38.10 -13.12
CA LYS A 26 -16.18 38.08 -12.80
C LYS A 26 -16.40 37.95 -11.31
N PHE A 27 -17.43 38.63 -10.82
CA PHE A 27 -17.85 38.62 -9.43
C PHE A 27 -19.35 38.29 -9.35
N TYR A 28 -19.69 37.36 -8.47
CA TYR A 28 -21.07 36.92 -8.21
C TYR A 28 -21.34 37.06 -6.71
N GLU A 29 -22.14 38.06 -6.33
CA GLU A 29 -22.41 38.42 -4.92
C GLU A 29 -23.14 37.33 -4.14
N ASP A 30 -24.10 36.66 -4.78
CA ASP A 30 -24.88 35.57 -4.19
C ASP A 30 -24.85 34.36 -5.11
N ALA A 31 -24.13 33.33 -4.66
CA ALA A 31 -23.98 32.11 -5.41
C ALA A 31 -25.31 31.34 -5.61
N PHE A 32 -26.29 31.48 -4.73
CA PHE A 32 -27.57 30.77 -4.84
C PHE A 32 -28.48 31.35 -5.92
N SER A 33 -28.71 32.67 -5.87
CA SER A 33 -29.56 33.36 -6.83
C SER A 33 -28.92 33.41 -8.21
N MET A 34 -27.60 33.61 -8.28
CA MET A 34 -26.86 33.72 -9.54
C MET A 34 -26.41 32.37 -10.12
N ARG A 35 -26.80 31.22 -9.52
CA ARG A 35 -26.31 29.89 -9.94
C ARG A 35 -26.46 29.61 -11.44
N LYS A 36 -27.60 30.01 -12.03
CA LYS A 36 -27.88 29.78 -13.46
C LYS A 36 -26.93 30.61 -14.33
N LEU A 37 -26.66 31.85 -13.92
CA LEU A 37 -25.75 32.75 -14.60
C LEU A 37 -24.30 32.27 -14.49
N ILE A 38 -23.87 31.88 -13.28
CA ILE A 38 -22.55 31.30 -13.00
C ILE A 38 -22.26 30.13 -13.93
N ILE A 39 -23.22 29.21 -14.11
CA ILE A 39 -23.04 28.03 -14.98
C ILE A 39 -22.98 28.44 -16.46
N LYS A 40 -23.87 29.35 -16.90
CA LYS A 40 -23.93 29.80 -18.30
C LYS A 40 -22.65 30.51 -18.72
N ASP A 41 -22.16 31.41 -17.88
CA ASP A 41 -21.01 32.28 -18.15
C ASP A 41 -19.67 31.53 -18.24
N ASN A 42 -19.57 30.40 -17.56
CA ASN A 42 -18.34 29.64 -17.37
C ASN A 42 -18.34 28.29 -18.11
N LYS A 43 -19.27 28.11 -19.06
CA LYS A 43 -19.36 26.90 -19.89
C LYS A 43 -18.11 26.76 -20.76
N ASN A 44 -17.49 25.58 -20.73
CA ASN A 44 -16.26 25.24 -21.48
C ASN A 44 -15.06 26.14 -21.18
N LYS A 45 -15.01 26.75 -19.99
CA LYS A 45 -13.88 27.57 -19.55
C LYS A 45 -13.12 26.86 -18.43
N SER A 46 -11.81 26.81 -18.55
CA SER A 46 -10.88 26.45 -17.48
C SER A 46 -10.40 27.71 -16.75
N GLY A 47 -10.08 27.57 -15.47
CA GLY A 47 -9.57 28.72 -14.71
C GLY A 47 -9.51 28.50 -13.21
N ILE A 48 -9.16 29.60 -12.53
CA ILE A 48 -9.05 29.72 -11.09
C ILE A 48 -10.23 30.52 -10.56
N TYR A 49 -10.86 30.01 -9.51
CA TYR A 49 -12.01 30.63 -8.86
C TYR A 49 -11.81 30.73 -7.35
N LYS A 50 -12.55 31.67 -6.74
CA LYS A 50 -12.50 31.98 -5.32
C LYS A 50 -13.91 31.99 -4.75
N TRP A 51 -14.15 31.18 -3.72
CA TRP A 51 -15.34 31.26 -2.90
C TRP A 51 -15.03 32.05 -1.63
N THR A 52 -15.88 33.00 -1.29
CA THR A 52 -15.76 33.78 -0.04
C THR A 52 -17.01 33.58 0.79
N ASN A 53 -16.84 33.17 2.04
CA ASN A 53 -17.95 33.12 2.99
C ASN A 53 -18.21 34.53 3.53
N LYS A 54 -19.40 35.08 3.29
CA LYS A 54 -19.78 36.44 3.70
C LYS A 54 -19.95 36.59 5.22
N ILE A 55 -20.11 35.47 5.95
CA ILE A 55 -20.24 35.48 7.41
C ILE A 55 -18.87 35.47 8.08
N THR A 56 -17.99 34.54 7.67
CA THR A 56 -16.69 34.34 8.33
C THR A 56 -15.53 35.04 7.63
N ASN A 57 -15.74 35.57 6.42
CA ASN A 57 -14.73 36.07 5.50
C ASN A 57 -13.63 35.05 5.15
N ASP A 58 -13.86 33.76 5.41
CA ASP A 58 -12.95 32.70 5.03
C ASP A 58 -13.05 32.44 3.52
N VAL A 59 -11.89 32.16 2.92
CA VAL A 59 -11.74 32.00 1.48
C VAL A 59 -11.37 30.57 1.11
N TYR A 60 -11.92 30.09 -0.02
CA TYR A 60 -11.48 28.90 -0.72
C TYR A 60 -11.06 29.25 -2.15
N ILE A 61 -9.86 28.85 -2.55
CA ILE A 61 -9.37 28.97 -3.93
C ILE A 61 -9.37 27.58 -4.54
N GLY A 62 -9.87 27.47 -5.76
CA GLY A 62 -9.84 26.21 -6.50
C GLY A 62 -9.61 26.42 -7.98
N GLN A 63 -9.13 25.35 -8.63
CA GLN A 63 -9.00 25.28 -10.07
C GLN A 63 -10.00 24.32 -10.71
N SER A 64 -10.28 24.53 -11.99
CA SER A 64 -10.98 23.53 -12.79
C SER A 64 -10.63 23.60 -14.28
N ILE A 65 -10.65 22.43 -14.92
CA ILE A 65 -10.64 22.28 -16.38
C ILE A 65 -11.97 22.77 -16.97
N ASP A 66 -13.08 22.57 -16.25
CA ASP A 66 -14.41 23.00 -16.69
C ASP A 66 -15.16 23.59 -15.49
N LEU A 67 -15.11 24.92 -15.40
CA LEU A 67 -15.69 25.70 -14.33
C LEU A 67 -17.21 25.46 -14.20
N ALA A 68 -17.94 25.42 -15.31
CA ALA A 68 -19.38 25.15 -15.28
C ALA A 68 -19.68 23.78 -14.66
N LYS A 69 -18.99 22.72 -15.08
CA LYS A 69 -19.16 21.38 -14.48
C LYS A 69 -18.78 21.38 -12.99
N ARG A 70 -17.74 22.11 -12.62
CA ARG A 70 -17.31 22.22 -11.22
C ARG A 70 -18.37 22.90 -10.35
N PHE A 71 -18.96 23.99 -10.82
CA PHE A 71 -20.00 24.71 -10.09
C PHE A 71 -21.31 23.92 -10.01
N ILE A 72 -21.70 23.22 -11.08
CA ILE A 72 -22.85 22.29 -11.05
C ILE A 72 -22.70 21.27 -9.91
N ARG A 73 -21.50 20.71 -9.73
CA ARG A 73 -21.21 19.77 -8.64
C ARG A 73 -21.34 20.42 -7.26
N TYR A 74 -20.85 21.66 -7.11
CA TYR A 74 -20.99 22.37 -5.83
C TYR A 74 -22.44 22.68 -5.48
N PHE A 75 -23.29 23.00 -6.46
CA PHE A 75 -24.73 23.24 -6.22
C PHE A 75 -25.55 21.95 -6.07
N ASN A 76 -24.92 20.77 -6.22
CA ASN A 76 -25.58 19.48 -6.04
C ASN A 76 -25.34 18.95 -4.61
N LEU A 77 -26.40 18.91 -3.80
CA LEU A 77 -26.31 18.50 -2.40
C LEU A 77 -25.86 17.03 -2.23
N SER A 78 -26.29 16.11 -3.10
CA SER A 78 -25.86 14.70 -3.06
C SER A 78 -24.37 14.57 -3.30
N TYR A 79 -23.83 15.33 -4.26
CA TYR A 79 -22.39 15.39 -4.50
C TYR A 79 -21.62 15.91 -3.28
N LEU A 80 -22.12 16.96 -2.62
CA LEU A 80 -21.46 17.51 -1.44
C LEU A 80 -21.44 16.53 -0.26
N LYS A 81 -22.54 15.82 0.00
CA LYS A 81 -22.63 14.79 1.05
C LYS A 81 -21.66 13.64 0.80
N ASN A 82 -21.53 13.20 -0.44
CA ASN A 82 -20.55 12.15 -0.80
C ASN A 82 -19.09 12.63 -0.73
N ARG A 83 -18.85 13.93 -0.58
CA ARG A 83 -17.53 14.56 -0.53
C ARG A 83 -17.34 15.37 0.76
N GLU A 84 -17.84 14.83 1.87
CA GLU A 84 -17.71 15.40 3.21
C GLU A 84 -16.26 15.64 3.64
N SER A 85 -15.28 14.94 3.07
CA SER A 85 -13.86 15.17 3.35
C SER A 85 -13.36 16.56 2.93
N LEU A 86 -13.98 17.17 1.92
CA LEU A 86 -13.62 18.51 1.43
C LEU A 86 -14.20 19.60 2.38
N VAL A 87 -13.33 20.44 2.93
CA VAL A 87 -13.74 21.52 3.86
C VAL A 87 -14.75 22.47 3.22
N ILE A 88 -14.53 22.87 1.96
CA ILE A 88 -15.46 23.74 1.23
C ILE A 88 -16.87 23.13 1.09
N SER A 89 -16.97 21.80 0.91
CA SER A 89 -18.27 21.12 0.82
C SER A 89 -19.02 21.20 2.16
N ARG A 90 -18.32 20.97 3.28
CA ARG A 90 -18.89 21.14 4.63
C ARG A 90 -19.30 22.58 4.89
N ALA A 91 -18.50 23.55 4.44
CA ALA A 91 -18.79 24.97 4.61
C ALA A 91 -20.04 25.39 3.83
N LEU A 92 -20.18 24.96 2.57
CA LEU A 92 -21.37 25.22 1.74
C LEU A 92 -22.64 24.61 2.36
N ILE A 93 -22.56 23.40 2.91
CA ILE A 93 -23.68 22.77 3.63
C ILE A 93 -24.02 23.54 4.92
N LYS A 94 -23.00 23.90 5.72
CA LYS A 94 -23.18 24.51 7.04
C LYS A 94 -23.73 25.93 6.98
N TYR A 95 -23.18 26.76 6.09
CA TYR A 95 -23.52 28.19 6.03
C TYR A 95 -24.54 28.50 4.92
N GLY A 96 -24.80 27.56 4.01
CA GLY A 96 -25.74 27.75 2.90
C GLY A 96 -25.18 28.61 1.77
N TYR A 97 -25.63 28.34 0.54
CA TYR A 97 -25.10 28.98 -0.68
C TYR A 97 -25.29 30.50 -0.73
N SER A 98 -26.37 31.03 -0.15
CA SER A 98 -26.68 32.47 -0.16
C SER A 98 -25.66 33.31 0.61
N ASN A 99 -24.95 32.69 1.55
CA ASN A 99 -23.90 33.31 2.35
C ASN A 99 -22.52 33.20 1.71
N PHE A 100 -22.44 32.78 0.45
CA PHE A 100 -21.20 32.75 -0.31
C PHE A 100 -21.27 33.66 -1.53
N SER A 101 -20.17 34.37 -1.78
CA SER A 101 -19.86 34.98 -3.07
C SER A 101 -18.85 34.12 -3.84
N LEU A 102 -18.91 34.21 -5.16
CA LEU A 102 -18.02 33.50 -6.08
C LEU A 102 -17.34 34.48 -7.01
N GLU A 103 -16.04 34.35 -7.17
CA GLU A 103 -15.24 35.16 -8.07
C GLU A 103 -14.44 34.28 -9.02
N ILE A 104 -14.33 34.71 -10.28
CA ILE A 104 -13.37 34.13 -11.22
C ILE A 104 -12.13 35.01 -11.18
N LEU A 105 -11.03 34.45 -10.70
CA LEU A 105 -9.76 35.17 -10.58
C LEU A 105 -9.03 35.22 -11.92
N GLU A 106 -9.07 34.12 -12.68
CA GLU A 106 -8.41 34.03 -13.98
C GLU A 106 -9.01 32.90 -14.82
N TYR A 107 -9.13 33.13 -16.13
CA TYR A 107 -9.29 32.05 -17.11
C TYR A 107 -7.91 31.70 -17.66
N CYS A 108 -7.52 30.44 -17.57
CA CYS A 108 -6.20 29.99 -17.99
C CYS A 108 -6.25 28.62 -18.65
N ASP A 109 -5.24 28.31 -19.45
CA ASP A 109 -5.09 27.03 -20.12
C ASP A 109 -4.89 25.89 -19.11
N ILE A 110 -5.34 24.69 -19.49
CA ILE A 110 -5.32 23.49 -18.64
C ILE A 110 -3.91 23.20 -18.09
N LYS A 111 -2.86 23.46 -18.89
CA LYS A 111 -1.46 23.21 -18.52
C LYS A 111 -1.01 24.07 -17.34
N ASN A 112 -1.56 25.27 -17.20
CA ASN A 112 -1.09 26.26 -16.24
C ASN A 112 -1.94 26.29 -14.96
N LEU A 113 -3.02 25.51 -14.89
CA LEU A 113 -3.97 25.56 -13.77
C LEU A 113 -3.27 25.42 -12.42
N THR A 114 -2.45 24.39 -12.23
CA THR A 114 -1.80 24.09 -10.94
C THR A 114 -0.86 25.21 -10.49
N GLU A 115 -0.07 25.76 -11.41
CA GLU A 115 0.85 26.87 -11.11
C GLU A 115 0.08 28.14 -10.74
N ARG A 116 -1.03 28.42 -11.44
CA ARG A 116 -1.86 29.59 -11.19
C ARG A 116 -2.68 29.45 -9.91
N GLU A 117 -3.18 28.26 -9.58
CA GLU A 117 -3.81 27.96 -8.28
C GLU A 117 -2.84 28.26 -7.14
N GLN A 118 -1.59 27.78 -7.23
CA GLN A 118 -0.56 28.08 -6.25
C GLN A 118 -0.29 29.58 -6.16
N TYR A 119 -0.14 30.27 -7.30
CA TYR A 119 0.09 31.72 -7.34
C TYR A 119 -1.00 32.50 -6.59
N TYR A 120 -2.28 32.17 -6.80
CA TYR A 120 -3.37 32.86 -6.10
C TYR A 120 -3.46 32.46 -4.63
N MET A 121 -3.22 31.20 -4.28
CA MET A 121 -3.11 30.77 -2.89
C MET A 121 -2.03 31.56 -2.14
N ASP A 122 -0.89 31.76 -2.81
CA ASP A 122 0.28 32.44 -2.28
C ASP A 122 0.08 33.96 -2.16
N LYS A 123 -0.56 34.57 -3.15
CA LYS A 123 -0.89 36.00 -3.20
C LYS A 123 -1.95 36.37 -2.15
N LEU A 124 -2.89 35.47 -1.89
CA LEU A 124 -3.98 35.66 -0.94
C LEU A 124 -3.63 35.19 0.49
N ARG A 125 -2.36 34.84 0.78
CA ARG A 125 -1.90 34.42 2.11
C ARG A 125 -2.17 35.42 3.24
N GLY A 126 -2.41 36.71 2.93
CA GLY A 126 -2.85 37.72 3.90
C GLY A 126 -4.30 37.56 4.38
N THR A 127 -5.10 36.72 3.71
CA THR A 127 -6.45 36.32 4.11
C THR A 127 -6.45 34.86 4.56
N PRO A 128 -7.20 34.47 5.61
CA PRO A 128 -7.26 33.08 6.05
C PRO A 128 -7.92 32.21 4.97
N THR A 129 -7.12 31.55 4.13
CA THR A 129 -7.61 30.50 3.21
C THR A 129 -7.91 29.22 4.00
N LYS A 130 -8.79 29.29 5.01
CA LYS A 130 -9.07 28.19 5.95
C LYS A 130 -9.64 26.95 5.26
N TYR A 131 -10.26 27.13 4.10
CA TYR A 131 -10.91 26.04 3.38
C TYR A 131 -9.95 25.29 2.44
N ASN A 132 -8.77 25.83 2.15
CA ASN A 132 -7.69 25.13 1.46
C ASN A 132 -6.85 24.37 2.50
N ILE A 133 -7.07 23.06 2.63
CA ILE A 133 -6.39 22.20 3.61
C ILE A 133 -4.89 22.09 3.29
N LEU A 134 -4.57 21.99 2.00
CA LEU A 134 -3.21 21.77 1.53
C LEU A 134 -2.54 23.11 1.23
N LYS A 135 -1.25 23.22 1.57
CA LYS A 135 -0.44 24.40 1.25
C LYS A 135 0.03 24.42 -0.22
N ILE A 136 0.01 23.26 -0.87
CA ILE A 136 0.47 23.08 -2.26
C ILE A 136 -0.72 22.70 -3.15
N ALA A 137 -0.92 23.43 -4.24
CA ALA A 137 -1.92 23.20 -5.28
C ALA A 137 -1.73 21.84 -5.98
N GLY A 138 -2.82 21.25 -6.48
CA GLY A 138 -2.78 19.98 -7.22
C GLY A 138 -2.33 18.71 -6.47
N SER A 139 -1.87 18.82 -5.22
CA SER A 139 -1.29 17.68 -4.48
C SER A 139 -2.33 16.85 -3.74
N SER A 140 -3.07 15.96 -4.41
CA SER A 140 -3.75 14.84 -3.71
C SER A 140 -2.84 13.63 -3.53
N SER A 141 -1.80 13.50 -4.37
CA SER A 141 -1.00 12.29 -4.56
C SER A 141 0.23 12.19 -3.63
N GLY A 142 0.20 12.86 -2.49
CA GLY A 142 1.29 12.85 -1.51
C GLY A 142 0.86 13.16 -0.08
N HIS A 143 -0.43 13.16 0.21
CA HIS A 143 -0.91 13.37 1.58
C HIS A 143 -0.63 12.12 2.41
N LYS A 144 0.59 12.02 2.94
CA LYS A 144 0.82 11.22 4.15
C LYS A 144 -0.11 11.79 5.21
N LEU A 145 -1.00 10.95 5.72
CA LEU A 145 -1.82 11.22 6.91
C LEU A 145 -0.88 11.44 8.11
N SER A 146 -0.21 12.58 8.20
CA SER A 146 0.73 12.86 9.30
C SER A 146 1.13 14.34 9.34
N ALA A 147 0.33 15.20 9.97
CA ALA A 147 0.81 16.57 10.24
C ALA A 147 0.09 17.35 11.37
N LEU A 148 -0.64 16.71 12.30
CA LEU A 148 -1.01 17.42 13.55
C LEU A 148 0.10 17.41 14.60
N ARG A 149 1.29 16.86 14.31
CA ARG A 149 2.52 17.11 15.08
C ARG A 149 3.73 17.16 14.15
N PRO A 150 4.64 18.13 14.30
CA PRO A 150 5.94 18.07 13.64
C PRO A 150 6.67 16.87 14.23
N ARG A 151 6.77 15.77 13.48
CA ARG A 151 7.51 14.59 13.90
C ARG A 151 8.82 14.60 13.14
N SER A 152 9.92 14.67 13.87
CA SER A 152 11.29 14.68 13.35
C SER A 152 11.50 13.53 12.36
N LYS A 153 12.32 13.81 11.34
CA LYS A 153 12.61 12.95 10.18
C LYS A 153 13.10 11.55 10.60
N ASP A 154 13.69 11.43 11.78
CA ASP A 154 14.29 10.21 12.32
C ASP A 154 13.25 9.17 12.78
N LEU A 155 12.01 9.58 13.10
CA LEU A 155 10.92 8.69 13.53
C LEU A 155 10.10 8.07 12.37
N VAL A 156 10.43 8.43 11.12
CA VAL A 156 9.65 8.08 9.92
C VAL A 156 10.13 6.77 9.27
N LEU A 157 11.43 6.46 9.34
CA LEU A 157 12.01 5.25 8.73
C LEU A 157 11.52 3.98 9.42
N ASP A 158 11.59 3.91 10.74
CA ASP A 158 11.21 2.70 11.50
C ASP A 158 9.72 2.37 11.38
N ARG A 159 8.86 3.39 11.26
CA ARG A 159 7.40 3.20 11.11
C ARG A 159 7.00 2.74 9.72
N GLU A 160 7.68 3.18 8.66
CA GLU A 160 7.41 2.65 7.32
C GLU A 160 7.75 1.16 7.24
N ASP A 161 8.86 0.74 7.85
CA ASP A 161 9.30 -0.66 7.81
C ASP A 161 8.44 -1.55 8.72
N GLU A 162 8.04 -1.08 9.90
CA GLU A 162 7.06 -1.77 10.72
C GLU A 162 5.70 -1.92 10.03
N THR A 163 5.24 -0.87 9.33
CA THR A 163 3.94 -0.90 8.65
C THR A 163 3.98 -1.82 7.44
N LYS A 164 5.06 -1.76 6.64
CA LYS A 164 5.31 -2.73 5.54
C LYS A 164 5.40 -4.16 6.08
N SER A 165 6.04 -4.36 7.24
CA SER A 165 6.15 -5.67 7.89
C SER A 165 4.78 -6.19 8.38
N LYS A 166 3.95 -5.32 8.98
CA LYS A 166 2.58 -5.67 9.40
C LYS A 166 1.69 -6.03 8.21
N ILE A 167 1.76 -5.25 7.13
CA ILE A 167 1.02 -5.54 5.88
C ILE A 167 1.51 -6.86 5.27
N SER A 168 2.83 -7.08 5.20
CA SER A 168 3.41 -8.33 4.70
C SER A 168 2.97 -9.54 5.53
N LYS A 169 3.01 -9.45 6.87
CA LYS A 169 2.51 -10.49 7.77
C LYS A 169 1.02 -10.77 7.58
N ALA A 170 0.20 -9.73 7.42
CA ALA A 170 -1.24 -9.86 7.24
C ALA A 170 -1.62 -10.48 5.89
N LEU A 171 -0.86 -10.20 4.83
CA LEU A 171 -1.12 -10.72 3.48
C LEU A 171 -0.49 -12.10 3.23
N LYS A 172 0.51 -12.50 4.02
CA LYS A 172 1.18 -13.80 3.88
C LYS A 172 0.18 -14.92 4.15
N GLY A 173 -0.08 -15.75 3.14
CA GLY A 173 -1.04 -16.87 3.24
C GLY A 173 -2.46 -16.55 2.77
N VAL A 174 -2.80 -15.28 2.54
CA VAL A 174 -4.16 -14.88 2.12
C VAL A 174 -4.45 -15.30 0.69
N TYR A 175 -3.50 -15.08 -0.22
CA TYR A 175 -3.64 -15.38 -1.65
C TYR A 175 -2.75 -16.57 -2.04
N VAL A 176 -2.93 -17.70 -1.36
CA VAL A 176 -2.19 -18.93 -1.63
C VAL A 176 -3.15 -19.99 -2.15
N ASN A 177 -2.69 -20.77 -3.14
CA ASN A 177 -3.47 -21.80 -3.82
C ASN A 177 -4.79 -21.22 -4.36
N GLU A 178 -5.91 -21.90 -4.14
CA GLU A 178 -7.26 -21.57 -4.62
C GLU A 178 -7.74 -20.16 -4.28
N LYS A 179 -7.19 -19.53 -3.23
CA LYS A 179 -7.52 -18.14 -2.87
C LYS A 179 -6.84 -17.11 -3.77
N SER A 180 -5.85 -17.52 -4.55
CA SER A 180 -5.21 -16.65 -5.54
C SER A 180 -6.11 -16.50 -6.78
N PRO A 181 -6.40 -15.26 -7.23
CA PRO A 181 -7.16 -15.01 -8.47
C PRO A 181 -6.53 -15.60 -9.75
N LEU A 182 -5.29 -16.07 -9.65
CA LEU A 182 -4.51 -16.67 -10.73
C LEU A 182 -4.35 -18.19 -10.58
N PHE A 183 -4.91 -18.80 -9.53
CA PHE A 183 -4.82 -20.24 -9.34
C PHE A 183 -5.57 -20.99 -10.47
N GLY A 184 -4.91 -22.01 -11.03
CA GLY A 184 -5.46 -22.80 -12.14
C GLY A 184 -5.44 -22.11 -13.51
N ARG A 185 -4.98 -20.86 -13.61
CA ARG A 185 -4.80 -20.20 -14.92
C ARG A 185 -3.50 -20.66 -15.58
N ASN A 186 -3.62 -21.36 -16.69
CA ASN A 186 -2.50 -21.72 -17.55
C ASN A 186 -2.40 -20.75 -18.72
N HIS A 187 -1.20 -20.27 -19.02
CA HIS A 187 -0.95 -19.51 -20.24
C HIS A 187 -1.17 -20.39 -21.47
N THR A 188 -1.73 -19.82 -22.54
CA THR A 188 -1.86 -20.50 -23.84
C THR A 188 -0.47 -20.79 -24.41
N GLU A 189 -0.38 -21.77 -25.31
CA GLU A 189 0.89 -22.19 -25.92
C GLU A 189 1.56 -21.04 -26.68
N GLU A 190 0.77 -20.24 -27.41
CA GLU A 190 1.25 -19.05 -28.11
C GLU A 190 1.84 -18.02 -27.13
N THR A 191 1.18 -17.79 -25.99
CA THR A 191 1.71 -16.84 -24.99
C THR A 191 2.97 -17.37 -24.32
N LYS A 192 3.06 -18.68 -24.07
CA LYS A 192 4.28 -19.33 -23.54
C LYS A 192 5.44 -19.21 -24.52
N ALA A 193 5.18 -19.43 -25.82
CA ALA A 193 6.18 -19.30 -26.87
C ALA A 193 6.68 -17.84 -26.98
N LEU A 194 5.76 -16.87 -26.97
CA LEU A 194 6.12 -15.45 -27.01
C LEU A 194 6.96 -15.04 -25.80
N MET A 195 6.53 -15.43 -24.58
CA MET A 195 7.29 -15.18 -23.35
C MET A 195 8.68 -15.81 -23.37
N SER A 196 8.82 -17.02 -23.93
CA SER A 196 10.11 -17.69 -24.10
C SER A 196 11.04 -16.90 -25.04
N LEU A 197 10.50 -16.42 -26.17
CA LEU A 197 11.19 -15.58 -27.15
C LEU A 197 11.62 -14.22 -26.58
N THR A 198 10.85 -13.60 -25.70
CA THR A 198 11.25 -12.34 -25.04
C THR A 198 12.34 -12.59 -24.00
N ARG A 199 12.27 -13.73 -23.29
CA ARG A 199 13.24 -14.09 -22.25
C ARG A 199 14.60 -14.44 -22.83
N SER A 200 14.66 -15.09 -23.99
CA SER A 200 15.91 -15.38 -24.71
C SER A 200 16.62 -14.11 -25.22
N LYS A 201 15.88 -13.03 -25.48
CA LYS A 201 16.47 -11.72 -25.87
C LYS A 201 17.01 -10.92 -24.68
N ILE A 202 16.48 -11.12 -23.47
CA ILE A 202 16.90 -10.44 -22.24
C ILE A 202 17.62 -11.44 -21.35
N ASN A 203 18.66 -12.05 -21.88
CA ASN A 203 19.55 -12.86 -21.09
C ASN A 203 20.50 -11.93 -20.34
N ASN A 204 20.27 -11.71 -19.04
CA ASN A 204 21.31 -11.22 -18.12
C ASN A 204 22.45 -12.25 -17.94
N LEU A 205 22.59 -13.23 -18.85
CA LEU A 205 23.73 -14.14 -18.90
C LEU A 205 24.97 -13.31 -19.19
N GLY A 206 25.90 -13.28 -18.24
CA GLY A 206 27.15 -12.52 -18.35
C GLY A 206 27.17 -11.17 -17.63
N LYS A 207 26.08 -10.73 -16.99
CA LYS A 207 26.17 -9.55 -16.09
C LYS A 207 26.88 -9.95 -14.80
N ILE A 208 28.11 -9.47 -14.64
CA ILE A 208 28.87 -9.61 -13.41
C ILE A 208 28.26 -8.64 -12.39
N HIS A 209 27.78 -9.16 -11.27
CA HIS A 209 27.29 -8.32 -10.16
C HIS A 209 28.43 -7.45 -9.62
N SER A 210 28.12 -6.22 -9.21
CA SER A 210 29.10 -5.39 -8.48
C SER A 210 29.54 -6.10 -7.19
N GLU A 211 30.76 -5.82 -6.73
CA GLU A 211 31.30 -6.40 -5.49
C GLU A 211 30.39 -6.13 -4.29
N GLU A 212 29.83 -4.92 -4.19
CA GLU A 212 28.85 -4.56 -3.15
C GLU A 212 27.61 -5.46 -3.20
N THR A 213 27.10 -5.76 -4.40
CA THR A 213 25.92 -6.62 -4.56
C THR A 213 26.24 -8.07 -4.19
N LYS A 214 27.45 -8.55 -4.53
CA LYS A 214 27.91 -9.90 -4.15
C LYS A 214 28.00 -10.05 -2.63
N GLU A 215 28.55 -9.05 -1.94
CA GLU A 215 28.68 -9.08 -0.49
C GLU A 215 27.31 -9.04 0.21
N LEU A 216 26.37 -8.22 -0.27
CA LEU A 216 24.98 -8.22 0.21
C LEU A 216 24.29 -9.58 0.04
N MET A 217 24.49 -10.24 -1.11
CA MET A 217 23.96 -11.59 -1.35
C MET A 217 24.59 -12.62 -0.42
N ARG A 218 25.91 -12.52 -0.18
CA ARG A 218 26.66 -13.37 0.75
C ARG A 218 26.16 -13.20 2.18
N GLN A 219 26.01 -11.97 2.67
CA GLN A 219 25.49 -11.69 4.01
C GLN A 219 24.09 -12.27 4.22
N LYS A 220 23.20 -12.15 3.21
CA LYS A 220 21.86 -12.75 3.25
C LYS A 220 21.86 -14.28 3.12
N ALA A 221 22.96 -14.87 2.65
CA ALA A 221 23.13 -16.32 2.54
C ALA A 221 23.66 -16.93 3.83
N LEU A 222 24.49 -16.19 4.58
CA LEU A 222 24.93 -16.61 5.90
C LEU A 222 23.71 -16.84 6.81
N GLY A 223 23.67 -18.01 7.44
CA GLY A 223 22.63 -18.35 8.42
C GLY A 223 21.35 -18.94 7.85
N ARG A 224 21.23 -19.18 6.54
CA ARG A 224 20.09 -19.93 5.99
C ARG A 224 20.08 -21.35 6.56
N LYS A 225 19.06 -21.67 7.36
CA LYS A 225 18.76 -23.02 7.86
C LYS A 225 17.51 -23.53 7.16
N HIS A 226 17.57 -24.77 6.68
CA HIS A 226 16.39 -25.44 6.15
C HIS A 226 15.40 -25.76 7.28
N SER A 227 14.10 -25.74 6.98
CA SER A 227 13.08 -26.21 7.93
C SER A 227 13.21 -27.71 8.18
N GLU A 228 12.73 -28.17 9.34
CA GLU A 228 12.75 -29.59 9.71
C GLU A 228 12.05 -30.47 8.68
N GLU A 229 10.90 -30.04 8.17
CA GLU A 229 10.17 -30.74 7.11
C GLU A 229 10.99 -30.88 5.82
N THR A 230 11.70 -29.80 5.44
CA THR A 230 12.57 -29.82 4.25
C THR A 230 13.77 -30.73 4.47
N LEU A 231 14.37 -30.71 5.67
CA LEU A 231 15.45 -31.61 6.06
C LEU A 231 15.01 -33.08 6.01
N LEU A 232 13.79 -33.39 6.46
CA LEU A 232 13.21 -34.74 6.38
C LEU A 232 13.01 -35.19 4.93
N LYS A 233 12.47 -34.33 4.06
CA LYS A 233 12.32 -34.61 2.63
C LYS A 233 13.68 -34.89 1.98
N MET A 234 14.68 -34.04 2.22
CA MET A 234 16.03 -34.26 1.71
C MET A 234 16.65 -35.55 2.26
N SER A 235 16.46 -35.84 3.54
CA SER A 235 16.94 -37.09 4.16
C SER A 235 16.21 -38.32 3.63
N SER A 236 14.95 -38.22 3.20
CA SER A 236 14.20 -39.36 2.65
C SER A 236 14.68 -39.70 1.24
N VAL A 237 15.07 -38.69 0.46
CA VAL A 237 15.58 -38.87 -0.91
C VAL A 237 17.04 -39.29 -0.93
N ARG A 238 17.88 -38.73 -0.06
CA ARG A 238 19.34 -38.92 -0.06
C ARG A 238 19.87 -39.76 1.11
N GLY A 239 19.02 -40.14 2.05
CA GLY A 239 19.40 -40.91 3.22
C GLY A 239 19.59 -42.38 2.91
N ASN A 240 20.42 -43.03 3.73
CA ASN A 240 20.56 -44.48 3.73
C ASN A 240 19.68 -45.05 4.85
N PRO A 241 18.50 -45.58 4.54
CA PRO A 241 17.60 -46.10 5.55
C PRO A 241 18.16 -47.37 6.20
N VAL A 242 17.86 -47.53 7.48
CA VAL A 242 18.38 -48.61 8.33
C VAL A 242 17.27 -49.16 9.20
N ASP A 243 17.20 -50.48 9.24
CA ASP A 243 16.31 -51.23 10.10
C ASP A 243 17.11 -51.83 11.27
N ILE A 244 16.57 -51.69 12.48
CA ILE A 244 17.14 -52.27 13.70
C ILE A 244 16.29 -53.46 14.11
N LEU A 245 16.90 -54.64 14.22
CA LEU A 245 16.23 -55.85 14.71
C LEU A 245 16.80 -56.28 16.06
N GLU A 246 15.94 -56.70 16.97
CA GLU A 246 16.31 -57.30 18.25
C GLU A 246 16.31 -58.83 18.16
N LYS A 247 17.26 -59.47 18.82
CA LYS A 247 17.26 -60.92 18.99
C LYS A 247 16.24 -61.33 20.05
N CYS A 248 15.33 -62.25 19.72
CA CYS A 248 14.40 -62.90 20.66
C CYS A 248 14.79 -64.38 20.85
N ASP A 249 14.68 -64.89 22.07
CA ASP A 249 15.28 -66.18 22.47
C ASP A 249 14.63 -67.42 21.82
N LEU A 250 13.46 -67.31 21.18
CA LEU A 250 12.73 -68.46 20.61
C LEU A 250 12.29 -68.34 19.14
N GLU A 251 12.32 -67.15 18.49
CA GLU A 251 11.78 -66.96 17.12
C GLU A 251 12.59 -65.99 16.22
N GLY A 252 13.91 -65.89 16.42
CA GLY A 252 14.78 -65.13 15.51
C GLY A 252 14.85 -63.63 15.80
N PHE A 253 14.83 -62.79 14.76
CA PHE A 253 15.02 -61.34 14.87
C PHE A 253 13.71 -60.58 14.69
N LYS A 254 13.34 -59.73 15.65
CA LYS A 254 12.15 -58.87 15.59
C LYS A 254 12.51 -57.45 15.21
N LEU A 255 11.80 -56.85 14.24
CA LEU A 255 12.00 -55.46 13.85
C LEU A 255 11.57 -54.52 14.99
N ILE A 256 12.50 -53.70 15.48
CA ILE A 256 12.25 -52.68 16.51
C ILE A 256 11.82 -51.36 15.85
N GLY A 257 12.46 -51.00 14.74
CA GLY A 257 12.15 -49.76 14.05
C GLY A 257 12.94 -49.57 12.77
N SER A 258 12.33 -48.82 11.86
CA SER A 258 12.89 -48.39 10.58
C SER A 258 13.23 -46.91 10.61
N PHE A 259 14.45 -46.57 10.25
CA PHE A 259 14.97 -45.21 10.34
C PHE A 259 15.39 -44.69 8.96
N ILE A 260 15.08 -43.42 8.70
CA ILE A 260 15.39 -42.73 7.44
C ILE A 260 16.91 -42.58 7.20
N SER A 261 17.72 -42.67 8.27
CA SER A 261 19.19 -42.58 8.16
C SER A 261 19.90 -43.35 9.27
N ILE A 262 21.13 -43.81 8.97
CA ILE A 262 22.10 -44.35 9.95
C ILE A 262 22.21 -43.45 11.18
N ARG A 263 22.25 -42.13 11.00
CA ARG A 263 22.43 -41.17 12.09
C ARG A 263 21.23 -41.16 13.05
N LYS A 264 20.00 -41.28 12.52
CA LYS A 264 18.79 -41.42 13.34
C LYS A 264 18.74 -42.76 14.08
N ALA A 265 19.10 -43.85 13.41
CA ALA A 265 19.20 -45.17 14.04
C ALA A 265 20.24 -45.18 15.17
N ALA A 266 21.39 -44.53 14.96
CA ALA A 266 22.45 -44.43 15.94
C ALA A 266 22.02 -43.60 17.16
N ASN A 267 21.33 -42.48 16.96
CA ASN A 267 20.78 -41.67 18.05
C ASN A 267 19.74 -42.44 18.88
N PHE A 268 18.93 -43.30 18.26
CA PHE A 268 17.92 -44.10 18.98
C PHE A 268 18.55 -45.09 19.98
N LEU A 269 19.72 -45.64 19.66
CA LEU A 269 20.46 -46.54 20.54
C LEU A 269 21.59 -45.83 21.31
N GLU A 270 21.71 -44.51 21.20
CA GLU A 270 22.77 -43.69 21.79
C GLU A 270 24.20 -44.17 21.47
N ILE A 271 24.41 -44.62 20.22
CA ILE A 271 25.71 -45.10 19.72
C ILE A 271 26.26 -44.22 18.61
N SER A 272 27.55 -44.39 18.29
CA SER A 272 28.16 -43.71 17.16
C SER A 272 27.56 -44.18 15.82
N PRO A 273 27.24 -43.27 14.88
CA PRO A 273 26.82 -43.63 13.53
C PRO A 273 27.81 -44.53 12.78
N ASN A 274 29.11 -44.42 13.10
CA ASN A 274 30.14 -45.29 12.54
C ASN A 274 29.97 -46.73 13.01
N THR A 275 29.58 -46.95 14.26
CA THR A 275 29.28 -48.30 14.78
C THR A 275 28.14 -48.92 14.00
N VAL A 276 27.03 -48.21 13.80
CA VAL A 276 25.91 -48.73 13.00
C VAL A 276 26.38 -49.09 11.58
N LYS A 277 27.16 -48.22 10.93
CA LYS A 277 27.71 -48.47 9.59
C LYS A 277 28.63 -49.70 9.54
N LEU A 278 29.52 -49.86 10.53
CA LEU A 278 30.44 -51.00 10.62
C LEU A 278 29.69 -52.32 10.76
N TYR A 279 28.67 -52.36 11.61
CA TYR A 279 27.89 -53.57 11.86
C TYR A 279 26.89 -53.89 10.73
N ILE A 280 26.43 -52.88 9.97
CA ILE A 280 25.74 -53.11 8.69
C ILE A 280 26.68 -53.80 7.70
N ASN A 281 27.92 -53.31 7.56
CA ASN A 281 28.89 -53.84 6.61
C ASN A 281 29.42 -55.23 7.01
N SER A 282 29.62 -55.49 8.30
CA SER A 282 30.12 -56.78 8.79
C SER A 282 29.03 -57.83 8.93
N GLY A 283 27.75 -57.43 8.97
CA GLY A 283 26.61 -58.32 9.20
C GLY A 283 26.55 -58.93 10.61
N GLN A 284 27.46 -58.54 11.50
CA GLN A 284 27.56 -59.07 12.87
C GLN A 284 26.48 -58.46 13.78
N ILE A 285 26.19 -59.17 14.87
CA ILE A 285 25.21 -58.72 15.87
C ILE A 285 25.91 -57.80 16.86
N PHE A 286 25.42 -56.58 17.00
CA PHE A 286 25.90 -55.63 17.99
C PHE A 286 25.44 -56.05 19.40
N LYS A 287 26.40 -56.18 20.32
CA LYS A 287 26.18 -56.59 21.73
C LYS A 287 25.36 -57.89 21.88
N ASN A 288 25.43 -58.81 20.91
CA ASN A 288 24.61 -60.03 20.85
C ASN A 288 23.09 -59.80 20.94
N ARG A 289 22.62 -58.57 20.72
CA ARG A 289 21.23 -58.16 20.92
C ARG A 289 20.62 -57.49 19.70
N TYR A 290 21.38 -56.65 18.99
CA TYR A 290 20.85 -55.85 17.89
C TYR A 290 21.52 -56.18 16.56
N LYS A 291 20.73 -56.36 15.50
CA LYS A 291 21.20 -56.51 14.12
C LYS A 291 20.75 -55.31 13.30
N PHE A 292 21.69 -54.72 12.56
CA PHE A 292 21.42 -53.58 11.68
C PHE A 292 21.36 -54.05 10.23
N VAL A 293 20.31 -53.66 9.50
CA VAL A 293 20.12 -54.02 8.09
C VAL A 293 19.88 -52.77 7.29
N SER A 294 20.51 -52.66 6.11
CA SER A 294 20.18 -51.57 5.19
C SER A 294 18.87 -51.89 4.47
N SER A 295 17.89 -50.99 4.58
CA SER A 295 16.57 -51.17 3.94
C SER A 295 16.66 -51.11 2.42
N ALA A 296 17.72 -50.50 1.88
CA ALA A 296 17.97 -50.41 0.44
C ALA A 296 18.37 -51.76 -0.20
N SER A 297 18.91 -52.70 0.59
CA SER A 297 19.26 -54.05 0.12
C SER A 297 18.11 -55.06 0.22
N ALA A 298 17.01 -54.75 0.91
CA ALA A 298 15.87 -55.65 1.09
C ALA A 298 14.87 -55.64 -0.08
N SER A 299 15.02 -54.72 -1.04
CA SER A 299 14.13 -54.54 -2.20
C SER A 299 14.73 -55.04 -3.52
N LYS A 300 15.81 -55.84 -3.46
CA LYS A 300 16.49 -56.45 -4.61
C LYS A 300 16.61 -57.98 -4.53
N ALA A 301 15.76 -58.63 -3.75
CA ALA A 301 15.59 -60.09 -3.76
C ALA A 301 14.24 -60.45 -4.35
#